data_AF-A0A1Z4RSN7-F1
#
_entry.id   AF-A0A1Z4RSN7-F1
#
_cell.length_a   1.000
_cell.length_b   1.000
_cell.length_c   1.000
_cell.angle_alpha   90.00
_cell.angle_beta   90.00
_cell.angle_gamma   90.00
#
_symmetry.space_group_name_H-M   'P 1'
#
loop_
_entity.id
_entity.type
_entity.pdbx_description
1 polymer ?
#
loop_
_entity_poly.entity_id
_entity_poly.type
_entity_poly.pdbx_seq_one_letter_code
_entity_poly.pdbx_strand_id
1 'polypeptide(L)'
;MFRVITPGFQAEYSRWTDALNKANSLMPECKGLFKDIRIYYGDNLIWIYSRSHKYPQYIGAGIYDKLAKLFIVEALEAEQDDQSSTTETQ
;
A
#
# COMPACT_ATOMS: atom_id res chain seq x y z
N MET A 1 9.60 -6.26 -0.22
CA MET A 1 8.74 -5.89 0.93
C MET A 1 8.44 -4.41 0.87
N PHE A 2 7.22 -4.06 1.27
CA PHE A 2 6.73 -2.70 1.41
C PHE A 2 6.80 -2.28 2.89
N ARG A 3 7.30 -1.08 3.17
CA ARG A 3 7.39 -0.56 4.54
C ARG A 3 6.52 0.68 4.67
N VAL A 4 5.53 0.65 5.56
CA VAL A 4 4.67 1.79 5.88
C VAL A 4 5.23 2.48 7.11
N ILE A 5 5.56 3.76 7.00
CA ILE A 5 6.17 4.55 8.07
C ILE A 5 5.38 5.84 8.27
N THR A 6 5.02 6.12 9.51
CA THR A 6 4.44 7.39 9.96
C THR A 6 4.89 7.65 11.42
N PRO A 7 4.85 8.88 11.95
CA PRO A 7 5.29 9.13 13.33
C PRO A 7 4.55 8.25 14.35
N GLY A 8 5.31 7.38 15.04
CA GLY A 8 4.78 6.45 16.05
C GLY A 8 4.27 5.12 15.50
N PHE A 9 4.39 4.86 14.19
CA PHE A 9 4.00 3.58 13.59
C PHE A 9 4.94 3.18 12.44
N GLN A 10 5.37 1.92 12.47
CA GLN A 10 6.14 1.29 11.41
C GLN A 10 5.68 -0.16 11.25
N ALA A 11 5.42 -0.58 10.02
CA ALA A 11 5.07 -1.96 9.70
C ALA A 11 5.57 -2.36 8.31
N GLU A 12 5.79 -3.65 8.12
CA GLU A 12 6.24 -4.24 6.86
C GLU A 12 5.18 -5.18 6.30
N TYR A 13 5.06 -5.17 4.97
CA TYR A 13 4.07 -5.93 4.23
C TYR A 13 4.73 -6.61 3.03
N SER A 14 4.24 -7.80 2.68
CA SER A 14 4.66 -8.53 1.48
C SER A 14 3.96 -7.99 0.23
N ARG A 15 2.65 -7.69 0.34
CA ARG A 15 1.78 -7.22 -0.75
C ARG A 15 1.68 -5.69 -0.79
N TRP A 16 1.53 -5.16 -1.99
CA TRP A 16 1.33 -3.73 -2.22
C TRP A 16 -0.02 -3.27 -1.67
N THR A 17 -1.09 -4.02 -1.94
CA THR A 17 -2.45 -3.71 -1.49
C THR A 17 -2.54 -3.60 0.03
N ASP A 18 -1.91 -4.50 0.78
CA ASP A 18 -1.90 -4.47 2.24
C ASP A 18 -1.23 -3.21 2.78
N ALA A 19 -0.06 -2.85 2.22
CA ALA A 19 0.65 -1.63 2.59
C ALA A 19 -0.19 -0.37 2.29
N LEU A 20 -0.83 -0.34 1.12
CA LEU A 20 -1.69 0.76 0.70
C LEU A 20 -2.94 0.88 1.59
N ASN A 21 -3.58 -0.25 1.91
CA ASN A 21 -4.75 -0.30 2.80
C ASN A 21 -4.40 0.22 4.19
N LYS A 22 -3.25 -0.21 4.74
CA LYS A 22 -2.79 0.30 6.03
C LYS A 22 -2.52 1.80 5.95
N ALA A 23 -1.80 2.28 4.94
CA ALA A 23 -1.52 3.70 4.78
C ALA A 23 -2.81 4.54 4.68
N ASN A 24 -3.79 4.09 3.89
CA ASN A 24 -5.10 4.74 3.78
C ASN A 24 -5.85 4.78 5.12
N SER A 25 -5.79 3.70 5.90
CA SER A 25 -6.40 3.64 7.24
C SER A 25 -5.81 4.65 8.23
N LEU A 26 -4.56 5.07 8.02
CA LEU A 26 -3.83 6.01 8.86
C LEU A 26 -4.05 7.48 8.44
N MET A 27 -4.58 7.75 7.25
CA MET A 27 -4.83 9.12 6.76
C MET A 27 -5.68 9.97 7.72
N PRO A 28 -6.76 9.45 8.36
CA PRO A 28 -7.55 10.21 9.32
C PRO A 28 -6.77 10.65 10.57
N GLU A 29 -5.73 9.90 10.95
CA GLU A 29 -4.86 10.20 12.11
C GLU A 29 -3.74 11.18 11.75
N CYS A 30 -3.50 11.40 10.46
CA CYS A 30 -2.48 12.29 9.91
C CYS A 30 -2.92 13.78 9.97
N LYS A 31 -3.21 14.28 11.18
CA LYS A 31 -3.78 15.63 11.39
C LYS A 31 -2.75 16.77 11.50
N GLY A 32 -1.47 16.46 11.66
CA GLY A 32 -0.40 17.45 11.85
C GLY A 32 0.18 17.98 10.54
N LEU A 33 0.53 19.27 10.49
CA LEU A 33 1.16 19.90 9.32
C LEU A 33 2.50 19.26 8.91
N PHE A 34 3.19 18.66 9.88
CA PHE A 34 4.48 17.98 9.71
C PHE A 34 4.36 16.45 9.78
N LYS A 35 3.14 15.92 9.74
CA LYS A 35 2.91 14.48 9.70
C LYS A 35 2.71 14.02 8.27
N ASP A 36 3.39 12.95 7.92
CA ASP A 36 3.20 12.25 6.67
C ASP A 36 3.15 10.73 6.90
N ILE A 37 2.66 10.03 5.88
CA ILE A 37 2.62 8.59 5.77
C ILE A 37 3.43 8.25 4.53
N ARG A 38 4.44 7.40 4.68
CA ARG A 38 5.37 7.04 3.61
C ARG A 38 5.29 5.54 3.39
N ILE A 39 5.30 5.12 2.13
CA ILE A 39 5.50 3.72 1.76
C ILE A 39 6.81 3.61 0.99
N TYR A 40 7.69 2.73 1.48
CA TYR A 40 8.93 2.37 0.82
C TYR A 40 8.83 0.99 0.18
N TYR A 41 9.50 0.81 -0.95
CA TYR A 41 9.76 -0.50 -1.54
C TYR A 41 11.28 -0.73 -1.58
N GLY A 42 11.76 -1.65 -0.74
CA GLY A 42 13.17 -1.66 -0.36
C GLY A 42 13.54 -0.31 0.23
N ASP A 43 14.60 0.32 -0.26
CA ASP A 43 15.08 1.63 0.22
C ASP A 43 14.47 2.82 -0.54
N ASN A 44 13.60 2.57 -1.52
CA ASN A 44 13.01 3.62 -2.34
C ASN A 44 11.68 4.10 -1.75
N LEU A 45 11.54 5.41 -1.52
CA LEU A 45 10.23 6.02 -1.26
C LEU A 45 9.42 5.97 -2.55
N ILE A 46 8.25 5.31 -2.52
CA ILE A 46 7.40 5.12 -3.71
C ILE A 46 6.04 5.80 -3.60
N TRP A 47 5.61 6.11 -2.37
CA TRP A 47 4.33 6.73 -2.10
C TRP A 47 4.41 7.59 -0.86
N ILE A 48 3.79 8.76 -0.89
CA ILE A 48 3.70 9.65 0.26
C ILE A 48 2.33 10.33 0.33
N TYR A 49 1.77 10.40 1.53
CA TYR A 49 0.64 11.26 1.84
C TYR A 49 1.01 12.20 2.97
N SER A 50 0.63 13.46 2.82
CA SER A 50 0.72 14.48 3.86
C SER A 50 -0.51 15.37 3.74
N ARG A 51 -0.98 15.95 4.84
CA ARG A 51 -2.15 16.83 4.83
C ARG A 51 -1.99 18.07 3.94
N SER A 52 -0.75 18.50 3.68
CA SER A 52 -0.43 19.62 2.80
C SER A 52 -0.75 19.36 1.32
N HIS A 53 -0.97 18.10 0.94
CA HIS A 53 -1.28 17.71 -0.43
C HIS A 53 -2.69 17.11 -0.51
N LYS A 54 -3.48 17.55 -1.49
CA LYS A 54 -4.87 17.07 -1.68
C LYS A 54 -4.93 15.57 -1.98
N TYR A 55 -3.91 15.04 -2.65
CA TYR A 55 -3.82 13.65 -3.05
C TYR A 55 -2.45 13.07 -2.67
N PRO A 56 -2.38 11.76 -2.42
CA PRO A 56 -1.10 11.08 -2.30
C PRO A 56 -0.25 11.22 -3.56
N GLN A 57 1.06 11.19 -3.39
CA GLN A 57 2.03 11.29 -4.47
C GLN A 57 2.75 9.97 -4.68
N TYR A 58 2.91 9.58 -5.94
CA TYR A 58 3.72 8.46 -6.35
C TYR A 58 5.09 8.96 -6.77
N ILE A 59 6.14 8.40 -6.18
CA ILE A 59 7.51 8.91 -6.31
C ILE A 59 8.33 7.95 -7.15
N GLY A 60 8.97 8.45 -8.21
CA GLY A 60 9.83 7.69 -9.11
C GLY A 60 9.20 7.39 -10.47
N ALA A 61 10.05 7.27 -11.50
CA ALA A 61 9.63 7.00 -12.87
C ALA A 61 8.98 5.61 -13.00
N GLY A 62 7.78 5.55 -13.58
CA GLY A 62 7.05 4.30 -13.82
C GLY A 62 6.53 3.59 -12.56
N ILE A 63 6.66 4.20 -11.38
CA ILE A 63 6.24 3.58 -10.12
C ILE A 63 4.73 3.40 -10.08
N TYR A 64 3.95 4.40 -10.51
CA TYR A 64 2.50 4.26 -10.59
C TYR A 64 2.09 3.04 -11.42
N ASP A 65 2.61 2.91 -12.64
CA ASP A 65 2.27 1.80 -13.54
C ASP A 65 2.68 0.44 -12.94
N LYS A 66 3.84 0.38 -12.27
CA LYS A 66 4.29 -0.83 -11.58
C LYS A 66 3.34 -1.22 -10.45
N LEU A 67 2.93 -0.26 -9.63
CA LEU A 67 2.02 -0.50 -8.51
C LEU A 67 0.61 -0.84 -8.97
N ALA A 68 0.13 -0.24 -10.06
CA ALA A 68 -1.14 -0.59 -10.69
C ALA A 68 -1.14 -2.03 -11.22
N LYS A 69 -0.04 -2.48 -11.85
CA LYS A 69 0.11 -3.88 -12.26
C LYS A 69 0.09 -4.84 -11.07
N LEU A 70 0.80 -4.51 -9.99
CA LEU A 70 0.79 -5.31 -8.77
C LEU A 70 -0.62 -5.41 -8.17
N PHE A 71 -1.37 -4.31 -8.14
CA PHE A 71 -2.75 -4.32 -7.68
C PHE A 71 -3.63 -5.30 -8.47
N ILE A 72 -3.53 -5.30 -9.80
CA ILE A 72 -4.30 -6.21 -10.66
C ILE A 72 -3.88 -7.66 -10.42
N VAL A 73 -2.57 -7.94 -10.36
CA VAL A 73 -2.07 -9.30 -10.11
C VAL A 73 -2.54 -9.83 -8.76
N GLU A 74 -2.41 -9.03 -7.69
CA GLU A 74 -2.85 -9.41 -6.35
C GLU A 74 -4.36 -9.64 -6.27
N ALA A 75 -5.17 -8.87 -7.01
CA ALA A 75 -6.61 -9.07 -7.10
C ALA A 75 -6.96 -10.39 -7.82
N LEU A 76 -6.28 -10.70 -8.93
CA LEU A 76 -6.47 -11.96 -9.65
C LEU A 76 -6.06 -13.18 -8.81
N GLU A 77 -4.98 -13.08 -8.05
CA GLU A 77 -4.56 -14.13 -7.11
C GLU A 77 -5.59 -14.35 -6.01
N ALA A 78 -6.14 -13.27 -5.43
CA ALA A 78 -7.18 -13.36 -4.41
C ALA A 78 -8.47 -14.04 -4.92
N GLU A 79 -8.86 -13.77 -6.18
CA GLU A 79 -10.01 -14.42 -6.81
C GLU A 79 -9.78 -15.92 -7.08
N GLN A 80 -8.54 -16.32 -7.39
CA GLN A 80 -8.18 -17.72 -7.64
C GLN A 80 -8.15 -18.55 -6.34
N ASP A 81 -7.67 -17.97 -5.24
CA ASP A 81 -7.68 -18.59 -3.91
C ASP A 81 -9.11 -18.85 -3.39
N ASP A 82 -10.06 -17.95 -3.70
CA ASP A 82 -11.48 -18.08 -3.31
C ASP A 82 -12.20 -19.20 -4.09
N GLN A 83 -11.82 -19.42 -5.36
CA GLN A 83 -12.38 -20.51 -6.17
C GLN A 83 -11.80 -21.89 -5.86
N SER A 84 -10.55 -21.97 -5.39
CA SER A 84 -9.89 -23.23 -5.07
C SER A 84 -10.25 -23.79 -3.69
N SER A 85 -10.79 -22.96 -2.79
CA SER A 85 -11.28 -23.38 -1.46
C SER A 85 -12.73 -23.90 -1.45
N THR A 86 -13.46 -23.82 -2.57
CA THR A 86 -14.85 -24.30 -2.68
C THR A 86 -14.96 -25.76 -3.18
N THR A 87 -13.83 -26.42 -3.50
CA THR A 87 -13.82 -27.75 -4.14
C THR A 87 -13.21 -28.86 -3.27
N GLU A 88 -13.43 -28.84 -1.95
CA GLU A 88 -13.14 -29.99 -1.08
C GLU A 88 -14.29 -30.24 -0.10
N THR A 89 -15.42 -30.74 -0.60
CA THR A 89 -16.31 -31.62 0.16
C THR A 89 -17.11 -32.47 -0.83
N GLN A 90 -16.61 -33.68 -1.12
CA GLN A 90 -17.41 -34.83 -1.57
C GLN A 90 -17.09 -36.01 -0.67
#